data_AF-A0A7W6CZA0-F1
#
_entry.id   AF-A0A7W6CZA0-F1
#
_cell.length_a   1.000
_cell.length_b   1.000
_cell.length_c   1.000
_cell.angle_alpha   90.00
_cell.angle_beta   90.00
_cell.angle_gamma   90.00
#
_symmetry.space_group_name_H-M   'P 1'
#
loop_
_entity.id
_entity.type
_entity.pdbx_description
1 polymer ?
#
loop_
_entity_poly.entity_id
_entity_poly.type
_entity_poly.pdbx_seq_one_letter_code
_entity_poly.pdbx_strand_id
1 'polypeptide(L)'
;MSIGAALEVEIAPDSRILPPRDRRATAEAIAKVYGECAKFAEEKRDADLIAAADTLSLFVSSIHAANTQLQAIRMWKVNALANLGRGREALELLNWIEGFNGVSFKTRQRKAQLLAFAGDAAGCIDACTDAIMALPLDKKTSREFRQLCLMRAEAMNACGRHDDALRLLFDTLRGVVPNYDEMLTLRRAVKTPEALEQMFLFLAPHFSYAGHRARHALLHYSVACRDLGLLDRAIFAARQRFLAGLQIVRYGEREQQIKEDWTRQALTSLLDLRADLGSLGIEFFLISGTLLGCVREGTILSYDKDIDVGVLTDVPPETIRQTLAASGRFKVRALTTDHLVQVEHANGVMLDVFLHWREDGKIYHQGQKTRWWNSDFELQDVEFLGGTFKIPTNPDQYLIENYGDSWSIPQPEFETFVDTPNMIIQDNEHMIWYFFTRLHDYYFAGKRTQLFKVWDALRELIGHDAAVAHAMERIKLDAAQPPVLKP
;
A
#
# COMPACT_ATOMS: atom_id res chain seq x y z
N MET A 1 -32.00 22.45 -24.57
CA MET A 1 -32.95 22.53 -23.44
C MET A 1 -33.15 21.10 -22.96
N SER A 2 -32.86 20.63 -21.75
CA SER A 2 -32.47 21.23 -20.48
C SER A 2 -31.46 20.26 -19.83
N ILE A 3 -30.39 20.80 -19.26
CA ILE A 3 -29.44 20.10 -18.40
C ILE A 3 -29.94 20.26 -16.97
N GLY A 4 -29.94 19.19 -16.17
CA GLY A 4 -30.03 19.30 -14.71
C GLY A 4 -31.10 18.42 -14.08
N ALA A 5 -30.82 17.13 -13.95
CA ALA A 5 -31.33 16.35 -12.83
C ALA A 5 -30.13 16.11 -11.90
N ALA A 6 -30.01 16.95 -10.86
CA ALA A 6 -29.10 16.68 -9.77
C ALA A 6 -29.62 15.44 -9.04
N LEU A 7 -28.76 14.42 -8.87
CA LEU A 7 -29.07 13.29 -8.01
C LEU A 7 -29.33 13.81 -6.59
N GLU A 8 -30.57 13.65 -6.12
CA GLU A 8 -30.88 13.74 -4.70
C GLU A 8 -30.26 12.52 -4.02
N VAL A 9 -29.20 12.74 -3.25
CA VAL A 9 -28.72 11.78 -2.27
C VAL A 9 -29.82 11.71 -1.19
N GLU A 10 -30.54 10.59 -1.12
CA GLU A 10 -31.55 10.34 -0.08
C GLU A 10 -30.88 10.36 1.30
N ILE A 11 -30.99 11.50 1.98
CA ILE A 11 -30.60 11.70 3.38
C ILE A 11 -31.88 11.87 4.18
N ALA A 12 -32.01 11.13 5.29
CA ALA A 12 -33.14 11.23 6.22
C ALA A 12 -33.47 12.72 6.51
N PRO A 13 -34.69 13.20 6.20
CA PRO A 13 -35.01 14.63 6.19
C PRO A 13 -34.97 15.34 7.56
N ASP A 14 -34.91 14.59 8.67
CA ASP A 14 -35.17 15.10 10.02
C ASP A 14 -33.93 15.67 10.77
N SER A 15 -32.73 15.59 10.18
CA SER A 15 -31.47 16.05 10.82
C SER A 15 -30.89 17.35 10.24
N ARG A 16 -31.54 17.96 9.25
CA ARG A 16 -31.02 19.14 8.53
C ARG A 16 -31.26 20.43 9.30
N ILE A 17 -30.25 21.30 9.37
CA ILE A 17 -30.36 22.63 9.97
C ILE A 17 -30.75 23.64 8.89
N LEU A 18 -31.82 24.42 9.12
CA LEU A 18 -32.16 25.54 8.25
C LEU A 18 -31.14 26.67 8.42
N PRO A 19 -30.60 27.25 7.32
CA PRO A 19 -29.66 28.38 7.43
C PRO A 19 -30.32 29.56 8.14
N PRO A 20 -29.72 30.09 9.22
CA PRO A 20 -30.24 31.27 9.89
C PRO A 20 -30.30 32.47 8.93
N ARG A 21 -31.29 33.36 9.13
CA ARG A 21 -31.36 34.61 8.36
C ARG A 21 -30.26 35.60 8.74
N ASP A 22 -29.74 35.48 9.96
CA ASP A 22 -28.66 36.31 10.49
C ASP A 22 -27.28 35.72 10.15
N ARG A 23 -26.35 36.58 9.73
CA ARG A 23 -24.99 36.19 9.33
C ARG A 23 -24.18 35.65 10.50
N ARG A 24 -24.35 36.22 11.70
CA ARG A 24 -23.62 35.78 12.90
C ARG A 24 -24.12 34.41 13.35
N ALA A 25 -25.42 34.21 13.44
CA ALA A 25 -26.02 32.91 13.75
C ALA A 25 -25.62 31.83 12.71
N THR A 26 -25.53 32.20 11.43
CA THR A 26 -25.01 31.31 10.36
C THR A 26 -23.57 30.89 10.63
N ALA A 27 -22.70 31.83 10.98
CA ALA A 27 -21.30 31.54 11.28
C ALA A 27 -21.14 30.68 12.54
N GLU A 28 -21.94 30.94 13.59
CA GLU A 28 -21.94 30.15 14.83
C GLU A 28 -22.39 28.69 14.58
N ALA A 29 -23.42 28.49 13.76
CA ALA A 29 -23.88 27.15 13.37
C ALA A 29 -22.78 26.37 12.61
N ILE A 30 -22.13 27.02 11.64
CA ILE A 30 -21.01 26.41 10.89
C ILE A 30 -19.84 26.09 11.82
N ALA A 31 -19.47 27.00 12.72
CA ALA A 31 -18.34 26.82 13.64
C ALA A 31 -18.55 25.65 14.61
N LYS A 32 -19.79 25.43 15.07
CA LYS A 32 -20.14 24.28 15.91
C LYS A 32 -19.87 22.96 15.18
N VAL A 33 -20.48 22.79 14.00
CA VAL A 33 -20.33 21.56 13.19
C VAL A 33 -18.87 21.38 12.74
N TYR A 34 -18.15 22.47 12.46
CA TYR A 34 -16.72 22.41 12.16
C TYR A 34 -15.93 21.72 13.29
N GLY A 35 -16.20 22.06 14.56
CA GLY A 35 -15.53 21.44 15.70
C GLY A 35 -15.83 19.94 15.83
N GLU A 36 -17.09 19.54 15.60
CA GLU A 36 -17.51 18.14 15.60
C GLU A 36 -16.84 17.36 14.48
N CYS A 37 -16.90 17.87 13.24
CA CYS A 37 -16.26 17.24 12.08
C CYS A 37 -14.73 17.16 12.23
N ALA A 38 -14.08 18.19 12.79
CA ALA A 38 -12.64 18.18 13.04
C ALA A 38 -12.26 17.04 14.00
N LYS A 39 -13.02 16.87 15.08
CA LYS A 39 -12.83 15.76 16.03
C LYS A 39 -13.04 14.40 15.36
N PHE A 40 -14.12 14.24 14.59
CA PHE A 40 -14.36 12.98 13.87
C PHE A 40 -13.30 12.68 12.82
N ALA A 41 -12.74 13.70 12.16
CA ALA A 41 -11.63 13.53 11.22
C ALA A 41 -10.36 13.04 11.93
N GLU A 42 -10.03 13.60 13.09
CA GLU A 42 -8.88 13.18 13.91
C GLU A 42 -9.06 11.74 14.43
N GLU A 43 -10.26 11.38 14.87
CA GLU A 43 -10.60 10.04 15.38
C GLU A 43 -10.83 8.99 14.26
N LYS A 44 -10.68 9.38 12.98
CA LYS A 44 -10.98 8.55 11.79
C LYS A 44 -12.40 7.95 11.85
N ARG A 45 -13.39 8.76 12.23
CA ARG A 45 -14.82 8.42 12.35
C ARG A 45 -15.60 8.93 11.13
N ASP A 46 -15.32 8.34 9.98
CA ASP A 46 -15.80 8.84 8.67
C ASP A 46 -17.34 8.86 8.56
N ALA A 47 -18.04 7.86 9.11
CA ALA A 47 -19.51 7.81 9.07
C ALA A 47 -20.15 8.93 9.91
N ASP A 48 -19.63 9.18 11.12
CA ASP A 48 -20.09 10.25 12.00
C ASP A 48 -19.79 11.63 11.40
N LEU A 49 -18.64 11.78 10.74
CA LEU A 49 -18.27 12.99 10.03
C LEU A 49 -19.27 13.32 8.92
N ILE A 50 -19.64 12.33 8.11
CA ILE A 50 -20.63 12.50 7.03
C ILE A 50 -21.97 12.95 7.63
N ALA A 51 -22.45 12.27 8.67
CA ALA A 51 -23.71 12.61 9.33
C ALA A 51 -23.71 14.05 9.88
N ALA A 52 -22.62 14.47 10.52
CA ALA A 52 -22.46 15.84 11.02
C ALA A 52 -22.42 16.87 9.88
N ALA A 53 -21.66 16.59 8.81
CA ALA A 53 -21.56 17.48 7.65
C ALA A 53 -22.91 17.63 6.91
N ASP A 54 -23.73 16.58 6.86
CA ASP A 54 -25.04 16.57 6.21
C ASP A 54 -26.07 17.50 6.86
N THR A 55 -25.89 17.81 8.14
CA THR A 55 -26.72 18.81 8.85
C THR A 55 -26.64 20.20 8.20
N LEU A 56 -25.53 20.52 7.52
CA LEU A 56 -25.29 21.80 6.82
C LEU A 56 -25.58 21.74 5.31
N SER A 57 -26.21 20.68 4.81
CA SER A 57 -26.51 20.50 3.37
C SER A 57 -27.29 21.65 2.73
N LEU A 58 -28.10 22.38 3.51
CA LEU A 58 -28.89 23.52 3.03
C LEU A 58 -28.10 24.85 2.95
N PHE A 59 -26.84 24.87 3.39
CA PHE A 59 -26.02 26.08 3.43
C PHE A 59 -25.39 26.38 2.05
N VAL A 60 -26.21 26.79 1.08
CA VAL A 60 -25.83 26.92 -0.35
C VAL A 60 -25.98 28.33 -0.96
N SER A 61 -25.74 29.38 -0.17
CA SER A 61 -25.81 30.78 -0.64
C SER A 61 -24.41 31.31 -1.01
N SER A 62 -24.34 32.43 -1.72
CA SER A 62 -23.05 33.09 -2.02
C SER A 62 -22.24 33.46 -0.77
N ILE A 63 -22.92 33.78 0.35
CA ILE A 63 -22.27 34.03 1.64
C ILE A 63 -21.63 32.75 2.19
N HIS A 64 -22.31 31.61 2.01
CA HIS A 64 -21.79 30.30 2.41
C HIS A 64 -20.59 29.87 1.56
N ALA A 65 -20.59 30.22 0.27
CA ALA A 65 -19.48 29.92 -0.63
C ALA A 65 -18.15 30.55 -0.18
N ALA A 66 -18.18 31.72 0.46
CA ALA A 66 -16.99 32.40 0.97
C ALA A 66 -16.51 31.88 2.35
N ASN A 67 -17.28 31.02 3.03
CA ASN A 67 -16.94 30.56 4.38
C ASN A 67 -15.92 29.41 4.35
N THR A 68 -14.72 29.66 4.89
CA THR A 68 -13.60 28.71 4.87
C THR A 68 -13.83 27.46 5.73
N GLN A 69 -14.54 27.58 6.86
CA GLN A 69 -14.90 26.43 7.69
C GLN A 69 -15.88 25.51 6.96
N LEU A 70 -16.89 26.06 6.30
CA LEU A 70 -17.82 25.27 5.51
C LEU A 70 -17.15 24.58 4.32
N GLN A 71 -16.21 25.26 3.65
CA GLN A 71 -15.39 24.64 2.61
C GLN A 71 -14.57 23.48 3.16
N ALA A 72 -13.97 23.62 4.34
CA ALA A 72 -13.22 22.54 5.00
C ALA A 72 -14.12 21.35 5.34
N ILE A 73 -15.31 21.59 5.93
CA ILE A 73 -16.29 20.54 6.25
C ILE A 73 -16.66 19.74 4.99
N ARG A 74 -16.91 20.42 3.88
CA ARG A 74 -17.24 19.77 2.60
C ARG A 74 -16.10 18.92 2.06
N MET A 75 -14.87 19.42 2.13
CA MET A 75 -13.69 18.65 1.74
C MET A 75 -13.46 17.45 2.68
N TRP A 76 -13.70 17.59 3.98
CA TRP A 76 -13.66 16.45 4.90
C TRP A 76 -14.73 15.42 4.58
N LYS A 77 -15.94 15.83 4.23
CA LYS A 77 -16.99 14.91 3.77
C LYS A 77 -16.57 14.16 2.49
N VAL A 78 -15.95 14.83 1.52
CA VAL A 78 -15.36 14.17 0.33
C VAL A 78 -14.34 13.12 0.74
N ASN A 79 -13.48 13.42 1.72
CA ASN A 79 -12.48 12.47 2.20
C ASN A 79 -13.11 11.28 2.93
N ALA A 80 -14.07 11.52 3.82
CA ALA A 80 -14.78 10.49 4.55
C ALA A 80 -15.55 9.54 3.63
N LEU A 81 -16.25 10.07 2.61
CA LEU A 81 -16.89 9.26 1.58
C LEU A 81 -15.87 8.35 0.88
N ALA A 82 -14.73 8.90 0.48
CA ALA A 82 -13.69 8.14 -0.20
C ALA A 82 -13.10 7.03 0.70
N ASN A 83 -12.83 7.32 1.98
CA ASN A 83 -12.28 6.36 2.93
C ASN A 83 -13.21 5.16 3.17
N LEU A 84 -14.53 5.38 3.07
CA LEU A 84 -15.57 4.36 3.15
C LEU A 84 -15.83 3.67 1.79
N GLY A 85 -14.96 3.87 0.80
CA GLY A 85 -15.11 3.27 -0.54
C GLY A 85 -16.25 3.87 -1.38
N ARG A 86 -16.87 4.97 -0.94
CA ARG A 86 -17.94 5.70 -1.66
C ARG A 86 -17.35 6.71 -2.65
N GLY A 87 -16.36 6.27 -3.45
CA GLY A 87 -15.57 7.13 -4.33
C GLY A 87 -16.40 7.89 -5.37
N ARG A 88 -17.45 7.27 -5.91
CA ARG A 88 -18.37 7.92 -6.86
C ARG A 88 -19.09 9.11 -6.22
N GLU A 89 -19.65 8.92 -5.03
CA GLU A 89 -20.32 9.99 -4.29
C GLU A 89 -19.34 11.11 -3.88
N ALA A 90 -18.10 10.74 -3.54
CA ALA A 90 -17.03 11.69 -3.28
C ALA A 90 -16.73 12.56 -4.52
N LEU A 91 -16.67 11.95 -5.71
CA LEU A 91 -16.46 12.67 -6.97
C LEU A 91 -17.66 13.56 -7.35
N GLU A 92 -18.89 13.08 -7.17
CA GLU A 92 -20.10 13.86 -7.40
C GLU A 92 -20.17 15.08 -6.47
N LEU A 93 -19.91 14.89 -5.17
CA LEU A 93 -19.81 15.98 -4.21
C LEU A 93 -18.69 16.96 -4.57
N LEU A 94 -17.53 16.46 -5.00
CA LEU A 94 -16.40 17.31 -5.39
C LEU A 94 -16.70 18.15 -6.63
N ASN A 95 -17.37 17.58 -7.63
CA ASN A 95 -17.83 18.32 -8.81
C ASN A 95 -18.85 19.40 -8.42
N TRP A 96 -19.74 19.10 -7.48
CA TRP A 96 -20.68 20.09 -6.95
C TRP A 96 -19.94 21.23 -6.20
N ILE A 97 -18.95 20.91 -5.37
CA ILE A 97 -18.10 21.91 -4.69
C ILE A 97 -17.41 22.80 -5.73
N GLU A 98 -16.84 22.23 -6.80
CA GLU A 98 -16.19 23.02 -7.86
C GLU A 98 -17.17 23.93 -8.60
N GLY A 99 -18.39 23.48 -8.87
CA GLY A 99 -19.43 24.32 -9.47
C GLY A 99 -19.90 25.44 -8.54
N PHE A 100 -19.90 25.22 -7.23
CA PHE A 100 -20.40 26.16 -6.23
C PHE A 100 -19.34 27.16 -5.73
N ASN A 101 -18.14 26.68 -5.41
CA ASN A 101 -17.04 27.45 -4.85
C ASN A 101 -16.01 27.90 -5.91
N GLY A 102 -16.09 27.36 -7.13
CA GLY A 102 -15.06 27.48 -8.15
C GLY A 102 -13.99 26.38 -8.03
N VAL A 103 -13.28 26.16 -9.13
CA VAL A 103 -12.17 25.21 -9.19
C VAL A 103 -10.96 25.76 -8.42
N SER A 104 -10.31 24.92 -7.63
CA SER A 104 -9.07 25.25 -6.93
C SER A 104 -8.02 24.16 -7.09
N PHE A 105 -6.77 24.47 -6.77
CA PHE A 105 -5.71 23.45 -6.67
C PHE A 105 -6.14 22.28 -5.76
N LYS A 106 -6.72 22.56 -4.59
CA LYS A 106 -7.12 21.51 -3.62
C LYS A 106 -8.20 20.59 -4.18
N THR A 107 -9.20 21.15 -4.87
CA THR A 107 -10.27 20.34 -5.47
C THR A 107 -9.74 19.49 -6.62
N ARG A 108 -8.89 20.05 -7.49
CA ARG A 108 -8.27 19.31 -8.60
C ARG A 108 -7.30 18.24 -8.14
N GLN A 109 -6.48 18.54 -7.14
CA GLN A 109 -5.59 17.56 -6.52
C GLN A 109 -6.40 16.40 -5.93
N ARG A 110 -7.48 16.69 -5.19
CA ARG A 110 -8.33 15.64 -4.62
C ARG A 110 -9.04 14.83 -5.70
N LYS A 111 -9.50 15.48 -6.77
CA LYS A 111 -10.13 14.82 -7.92
C LYS A 111 -9.16 13.85 -8.59
N ALA A 112 -7.91 14.26 -8.81
CA ALA A 112 -6.87 13.40 -9.36
C ALA A 112 -6.62 12.17 -8.48
N GLN A 113 -6.60 12.32 -7.15
CA GLN A 113 -6.47 11.20 -6.21
C GLN A 113 -7.63 10.20 -6.30
N LEU A 114 -8.87 10.71 -6.33
CA LEU A 114 -10.07 9.86 -6.42
C LEU A 114 -10.11 9.10 -7.73
N LEU A 115 -9.79 9.76 -8.85
CA LEU A 115 -9.74 9.14 -10.17
C LEU A 115 -8.61 8.10 -10.27
N ALA A 116 -7.44 8.40 -9.69
CA ALA A 116 -6.33 7.45 -9.60
C ALA A 116 -6.72 6.19 -8.83
N PHE A 117 -7.46 6.33 -7.73
CA PHE A 117 -7.94 5.21 -6.93
C PHE A 117 -8.99 4.39 -7.68
N ALA A 118 -9.92 5.05 -8.36
CA ALA A 118 -10.96 4.42 -9.17
C ALA A 118 -10.46 3.77 -10.47
N GLY A 119 -9.15 3.86 -10.77
CA GLY A 119 -8.56 3.32 -12.00
C GLY A 119 -8.83 4.17 -13.26
N ASP A 120 -9.44 5.35 -13.13
CA ASP A 120 -9.60 6.29 -14.26
C ASP A 120 -8.30 7.07 -14.50
N ALA A 121 -7.39 6.41 -15.21
CA ALA A 121 -6.09 6.96 -15.57
C ALA A 121 -6.20 8.23 -16.42
N ALA A 122 -7.13 8.29 -17.38
CA ALA A 122 -7.28 9.43 -18.28
C ALA A 122 -7.79 10.66 -17.50
N GLY A 123 -8.85 10.49 -16.72
CA GLY A 123 -9.37 11.55 -15.87
C GLY A 123 -8.37 12.01 -14.80
N CYS A 124 -7.58 11.08 -14.24
CA CYS A 124 -6.49 11.43 -13.33
C CYS A 124 -5.43 12.31 -14.00
N ILE A 125 -4.98 11.95 -15.21
CA ILE A 125 -4.02 12.75 -15.97
C ILE A 125 -4.57 14.16 -16.20
N ASP A 126 -5.83 14.30 -16.63
CA ASP A 126 -6.45 15.59 -16.88
C ASP A 126 -6.59 16.43 -15.60
N ALA A 127 -7.06 15.82 -14.51
CA ALA A 127 -7.16 16.48 -13.22
C ALA A 127 -5.79 16.91 -12.67
N CYS A 128 -4.73 16.12 -12.89
CA CYS A 128 -3.36 16.53 -12.60
C CYS A 128 -2.91 17.71 -13.47
N THR A 129 -3.26 17.75 -14.76
CA THR A 129 -2.96 18.90 -15.64
C THR A 129 -3.55 20.17 -15.05
N ASP A 130 -4.85 20.13 -14.74
CA ASP A 130 -5.58 21.25 -14.17
C ASP A 130 -5.02 21.67 -12.81
N ALA A 131 -4.70 20.69 -11.96
CA ALA A 131 -4.11 20.95 -10.65
C ALA A 131 -2.75 21.66 -10.78
N ILE A 132 -1.90 21.24 -11.73
CA ILE A 132 -0.61 21.88 -11.99
C ILE A 132 -0.83 23.33 -12.45
N MET A 133 -1.79 23.59 -13.34
CA MET A 133 -2.11 24.95 -13.80
C MET A 133 -2.69 25.84 -12.69
N ALA A 134 -3.39 25.23 -11.71
CA ALA A 134 -3.99 25.92 -10.58
C ALA A 134 -3.07 26.06 -9.36
N LEU A 135 -1.82 25.57 -9.43
CA LEU A 135 -0.88 25.61 -8.30
C LEU A 135 -0.66 27.06 -7.81
N PRO A 136 -0.57 27.26 -6.47
CA PRO A 136 -0.14 28.54 -5.93
C PRO A 136 1.28 28.90 -6.42
N LEU A 137 1.49 30.18 -6.73
CA LEU A 137 2.79 30.68 -7.19
C LEU A 137 3.82 30.66 -6.04
N ASP A 138 5.03 30.19 -6.35
CA ASP A 138 6.19 30.20 -5.44
C ASP A 138 7.47 30.50 -6.25
N LYS A 139 8.54 30.94 -5.58
CA LYS A 139 9.86 31.23 -6.16
C LYS A 139 10.61 29.98 -6.62
N LYS A 140 10.20 28.80 -6.14
CA LYS A 140 10.78 27.51 -6.49
C LYS A 140 9.67 26.53 -6.84
N THR A 141 10.02 25.52 -7.63
CA THR A 141 9.14 24.38 -7.86
C THR A 141 8.73 23.76 -6.53
N SER A 142 7.43 23.73 -6.27
CA SER A 142 6.88 23.28 -4.99
C SER A 142 6.94 21.76 -4.83
N ARG A 143 6.75 21.27 -3.59
CA ARG A 143 6.63 19.83 -3.33
C ARG A 143 5.36 19.27 -3.97
N GLU A 144 4.30 20.07 -3.95
CA GLU A 144 2.98 19.78 -4.51
C GLU A 144 3.08 19.55 -6.03
N PHE A 145 3.86 20.37 -6.74
CA PHE A 145 4.15 20.15 -8.16
C PHE A 145 4.76 18.76 -8.39
N ARG A 146 5.81 18.41 -7.64
CA ARG A 146 6.46 17.10 -7.78
C ARG A 146 5.50 15.96 -7.49
N GLN A 147 4.68 16.08 -6.44
CA GLN A 147 3.68 15.06 -6.11
C GLN A 147 2.64 14.87 -7.22
N LEU A 148 2.21 15.96 -7.87
CA LEU A 148 1.30 15.88 -9.03
C LEU A 148 1.98 15.24 -10.25
N CYS A 149 3.25 15.54 -10.51
CA CYS A 149 4.01 14.88 -11.57
C CYS A 149 4.14 13.37 -11.34
N LEU A 150 4.37 12.95 -10.09
CA LEU A 150 4.42 11.52 -9.74
C LEU A 150 3.07 10.85 -9.95
N MET A 151 1.98 11.42 -9.42
CA MET A 151 0.63 10.88 -9.60
C MET A 151 0.23 10.79 -11.07
N ARG A 152 0.56 11.82 -11.86
CA ARG A 152 0.34 11.84 -13.31
C ARG A 152 1.15 10.74 -14.01
N ALA A 153 2.41 10.54 -13.64
CA ALA A 153 3.25 9.48 -14.19
C ALA A 153 2.73 8.09 -13.81
N GLU A 154 2.22 7.90 -12.59
CA GLU A 154 1.54 6.66 -12.19
C GLU A 154 0.28 6.39 -13.03
N ALA A 155 -0.53 7.41 -13.27
CA ALA A 155 -1.70 7.30 -14.14
C ALA A 155 -1.31 6.98 -15.60
N MET A 156 -0.26 7.62 -16.12
CA MET A 156 0.30 7.29 -17.45
C MET A 156 0.75 5.82 -17.52
N ASN A 157 1.41 5.33 -16.48
CA ASN A 157 1.80 3.92 -16.39
C ASN A 157 0.58 2.99 -16.37
N ALA A 158 -0.48 3.36 -15.65
CA ALA A 158 -1.70 2.55 -15.56
C ALA A 158 -2.42 2.41 -16.92
N CYS A 159 -2.32 3.41 -17.81
CA CYS A 159 -2.88 3.34 -19.17
C CYS A 159 -1.86 2.99 -20.27
N GLY A 160 -0.71 2.41 -19.91
CA GLY A 160 0.28 1.93 -20.87
C GLY A 160 1.17 3.01 -21.52
N ARG A 161 1.03 4.28 -21.11
CA ARG A 161 1.83 5.43 -21.60
C ARG A 161 3.18 5.53 -20.89
N HIS A 162 3.93 4.45 -20.88
CA HIS A 162 5.19 4.32 -20.14
C HIS A 162 6.27 5.31 -20.58
N ASP A 163 6.41 5.53 -21.89
CA ASP A 163 7.40 6.47 -22.43
C ASP A 163 7.09 7.92 -22.05
N ASP A 164 5.81 8.30 -22.02
CA ASP A 164 5.38 9.63 -21.58
C ASP A 164 5.66 9.83 -20.09
N ALA A 165 5.43 8.79 -19.27
CA ALA A 165 5.76 8.80 -17.85
C ALA A 165 7.27 8.97 -17.64
N LEU A 166 8.10 8.22 -18.38
CA LEU A 166 9.57 8.35 -18.32
C LEU A 166 10.03 9.75 -18.69
N ARG A 167 9.54 10.31 -19.80
CA ARG A 167 9.87 11.68 -20.23
C ARG A 167 9.52 12.71 -19.15
N LEU A 168 8.30 12.64 -18.61
CA LEU A 168 7.86 13.53 -17.54
C LEU A 168 8.78 13.43 -16.31
N LEU A 169 9.11 12.20 -15.89
CA LEU A 169 9.93 11.97 -14.70
C LEU A 169 11.38 12.42 -14.89
N PHE A 170 12.01 12.12 -16.03
CA PHE A 170 13.37 12.56 -16.32
C PHE A 170 13.48 14.08 -16.38
N ASP A 171 12.47 14.77 -16.92
CA ASP A 171 12.44 16.23 -16.94
C ASP A 171 12.18 16.81 -15.55
N THR A 172 11.24 16.24 -14.80
CA THR A 172 10.88 16.71 -13.45
C THR A 172 12.02 16.51 -12.45
N LEU A 173 12.79 15.42 -12.58
CA LEU A 173 13.85 15.04 -11.66
C LEU A 173 15.24 15.49 -12.13
N ARG A 174 15.33 16.20 -13.26
CA ARG A 174 16.60 16.67 -13.81
C ARG A 174 17.31 17.59 -12.81
N GLY A 175 18.54 17.24 -12.44
CA GLY A 175 19.34 18.02 -11.48
C GLY A 175 18.84 17.92 -10.03
N VAL A 176 17.84 17.08 -9.77
CA VAL A 176 17.31 16.82 -8.43
C VAL A 176 17.78 15.44 -7.98
N VAL A 177 17.93 15.28 -6.67
CA VAL A 177 18.19 13.98 -6.07
C VAL A 177 16.85 13.30 -5.83
N PRO A 178 16.54 12.21 -6.52
CA PRO A 178 15.27 11.55 -6.34
C PRO A 178 15.21 10.82 -5.00
N ASN A 179 14.08 10.92 -4.33
CA ASN A 179 13.75 10.14 -3.15
C ASN A 179 13.23 8.74 -3.54
N TYR A 180 12.88 7.93 -2.53
CA TYR A 180 12.40 6.56 -2.74
C TYR A 180 11.16 6.48 -3.64
N ASP A 181 10.13 7.30 -3.39
CA ASP A 181 8.87 7.26 -4.14
C ASP A 181 9.06 7.75 -5.59
N GLU A 182 9.94 8.74 -5.79
CA GLU A 182 10.33 9.23 -7.12
C GLU A 182 11.03 8.12 -7.93
N MET A 183 11.98 7.40 -7.31
CA MET A 183 12.64 6.25 -7.95
C MET A 183 11.68 5.07 -8.18
N LEU A 184 10.75 4.82 -7.25
CA LEU A 184 9.71 3.80 -7.40
C LEU A 184 8.81 4.08 -8.60
N THR A 185 8.38 5.33 -8.75
CA THR A 185 7.52 5.77 -9.86
C THR A 185 8.25 5.66 -11.19
N LEU A 186 9.53 6.07 -11.24
CA LEU A 186 10.39 5.88 -12.40
C LEU A 186 10.52 4.41 -12.79
N ARG A 187 10.84 3.55 -11.81
CA ARG A 187 10.96 2.10 -12.01
C ARG A 187 9.69 1.50 -12.61
N ARG A 188 8.51 1.90 -12.13
CA ARG A 188 7.22 1.39 -12.61
C ARG A 188 6.96 1.68 -14.09
N ALA A 189 7.60 2.71 -14.64
CA ALA A 189 7.54 3.06 -16.06
C ALA A 189 8.53 2.27 -16.94
N VAL A 190 9.48 1.53 -16.37
CA VAL A 190 10.43 0.72 -17.12
C VAL A 190 9.79 -0.59 -17.54
N LYS A 191 9.47 -0.74 -18.83
CA LYS A 191 8.84 -1.93 -19.42
C LYS A 191 9.64 -2.58 -20.55
N THR A 192 10.74 -1.97 -20.97
CA THR A 192 11.60 -2.48 -22.04
C THR A 192 13.07 -2.39 -21.66
N PRO A 193 13.96 -3.17 -22.30
CA PRO A 193 15.40 -3.02 -22.14
C PRO A 193 15.92 -1.62 -22.45
N GLU A 194 15.33 -0.92 -23.42
CA GLU A 194 15.71 0.46 -23.78
C GLU A 194 15.36 1.45 -22.66
N ALA A 195 14.18 1.31 -22.05
CA ALA A 195 13.79 2.09 -20.89
C ALA A 195 14.67 1.80 -19.67
N LEU A 196 15.11 0.55 -19.50
CA LEU A 196 16.04 0.17 -18.45
C LEU A 196 17.40 0.85 -18.64
N GLU A 197 17.89 0.95 -19.87
CA GLU A 197 19.12 1.66 -20.19
C GLU A 197 19.00 3.16 -19.87
N GLN A 198 17.87 3.79 -20.22
CA GLN A 198 17.62 5.19 -19.84
C GLN A 198 17.60 5.38 -18.31
N MET A 199 16.95 4.47 -17.58
CA MET A 199 16.96 4.47 -16.12
C MET A 199 18.37 4.26 -15.56
N PHE A 200 19.18 3.38 -16.16
CA PHE A 200 20.57 3.17 -15.77
C PHE A 200 21.37 4.47 -15.92
N LEU A 201 21.30 5.14 -17.08
CA LEU A 201 22.00 6.40 -17.31
C LEU A 201 21.60 7.48 -16.31
N PHE A 202 20.31 7.55 -15.97
CA PHE A 202 19.80 8.47 -14.96
C PHE A 202 20.31 8.13 -13.54
N LEU A 203 20.36 6.86 -13.17
CA LEU A 203 20.76 6.41 -11.83
C LEU A 203 22.28 6.25 -11.66
N ALA A 204 23.05 6.16 -12.74
CA ALA A 204 24.49 5.90 -12.70
C ALA A 204 25.28 6.85 -11.78
N PRO A 205 25.02 8.18 -11.76
CA PRO A 205 25.68 9.09 -10.84
C PRO A 205 25.36 8.83 -9.36
N HIS A 206 24.25 8.14 -9.08
CA HIS A 206 23.82 7.83 -7.72
C HIS A 206 24.44 6.54 -7.17
N PHE A 207 24.84 5.59 -8.03
CA PHE A 207 25.46 4.34 -7.59
C PHE A 207 26.80 4.54 -6.85
N SER A 208 27.56 5.57 -7.22
CA SER A 208 28.85 5.91 -6.60
C SER A 208 28.73 6.88 -5.42
N TYR A 209 27.52 7.30 -5.05
CA TYR A 209 27.32 8.26 -3.95
C TYR A 209 27.37 7.58 -2.58
N ALA A 210 28.27 8.02 -1.70
CA ALA A 210 28.36 7.55 -0.33
C ALA A 210 27.19 8.07 0.54
N GLY A 211 26.02 7.43 0.43
CA GLY A 211 24.83 7.83 1.18
C GLY A 211 23.56 7.07 0.79
N HIS A 212 22.44 7.46 1.40
CA HIS A 212 21.12 6.82 1.18
C HIS A 212 20.69 6.76 -0.31
N ARG A 213 21.25 7.62 -1.16
CA ARG A 213 20.94 7.67 -2.61
C ARG A 213 21.39 6.39 -3.33
N ALA A 214 22.60 5.89 -3.06
CA ALA A 214 23.13 4.70 -3.73
C ALA A 214 22.31 3.46 -3.40
N ARG A 215 21.95 3.25 -2.12
CA ARG A 215 21.14 2.09 -1.71
C ARG A 215 19.75 2.09 -2.36
N HIS A 216 19.12 3.24 -2.55
CA HIS A 216 17.80 3.34 -3.20
C HIS A 216 17.94 3.13 -4.70
N ALA A 217 18.92 3.78 -5.34
CA ALA A 217 19.18 3.59 -6.76
C ALA A 217 19.44 2.11 -7.10
N LEU A 218 20.32 1.44 -6.35
CA LEU A 218 20.63 0.02 -6.56
C LEU A 218 19.42 -0.88 -6.33
N LEU A 219 18.58 -0.59 -5.32
CA LEU A 219 17.33 -1.34 -5.09
C LEU A 219 16.37 -1.20 -6.27
N HIS A 220 16.08 0.02 -6.70
CA HIS A 220 15.09 0.24 -7.76
C HIS A 220 15.58 -0.27 -9.11
N TYR A 221 16.88 -0.13 -9.41
CA TYR A 221 17.49 -0.73 -10.59
C TYR A 221 17.46 -2.26 -10.55
N SER A 222 17.82 -2.86 -9.40
CA SER A 222 17.74 -4.31 -9.19
C SER A 222 16.33 -4.85 -9.43
N VAL A 223 15.30 -4.18 -8.90
CA VAL A 223 13.91 -4.58 -9.12
C VAL A 223 13.49 -4.38 -10.59
N ALA A 224 13.93 -3.32 -11.27
CA ALA A 224 13.65 -3.14 -12.70
C ALA A 224 14.22 -4.28 -13.55
N CYS A 225 15.45 -4.69 -13.29
CA CYS A 225 16.08 -5.84 -13.94
C CYS A 225 15.27 -7.12 -13.71
N ARG A 226 14.86 -7.38 -12.46
CA ARG A 226 14.04 -8.55 -12.11
C ARG A 226 12.70 -8.55 -12.84
N ASP A 227 12.02 -7.40 -12.86
CA ASP A 227 10.70 -7.27 -13.50
C ASP A 227 10.76 -7.48 -15.03
N LEU A 228 11.95 -7.33 -15.64
CA LEU A 228 12.23 -7.63 -17.05
C LEU A 228 12.84 -9.03 -17.28
N GLY A 229 12.93 -9.87 -16.24
CA GLY A 229 13.51 -11.22 -16.34
C GLY A 229 15.04 -11.24 -16.44
N LEU A 230 15.73 -10.11 -16.22
CA LEU A 230 17.19 -10.00 -16.26
C LEU A 230 17.80 -10.35 -14.89
N LEU A 231 17.60 -11.59 -14.43
CA LEU A 231 17.89 -12.01 -13.06
C LEU A 231 19.37 -11.90 -12.68
N ASP A 232 20.30 -12.22 -13.58
CA ASP A 232 21.74 -12.01 -13.34
C ASP A 232 22.07 -10.56 -12.95
N ARG A 233 21.53 -9.59 -13.70
CA ARG A 233 21.71 -8.16 -13.41
C ARG A 233 20.99 -7.74 -12.14
N ALA A 234 19.81 -8.30 -11.88
CA ALA A 234 19.04 -8.03 -10.68
C ALA A 234 19.79 -8.48 -9.42
N ILE A 235 20.30 -9.72 -9.43
CA ILE A 235 21.09 -10.33 -8.36
C ILE A 235 22.38 -9.54 -8.15
N PHE A 236 23.09 -9.20 -9.23
CA PHE A 236 24.29 -8.36 -9.14
C PHE A 236 23.99 -7.03 -8.43
N ALA A 237 22.96 -6.30 -8.84
CA ALA A 237 22.62 -5.02 -8.23
C ALA A 237 22.18 -5.16 -6.75
N ALA A 238 21.42 -6.20 -6.40
CA ALA A 238 21.03 -6.47 -5.00
C ALA A 238 22.25 -6.82 -4.13
N ARG A 239 23.17 -7.62 -4.65
CA ARG A 239 24.45 -7.94 -4.02
C ARG A 239 25.31 -6.69 -3.81
N GLN A 240 25.44 -5.84 -4.83
CA GLN A 240 26.18 -4.59 -4.72
C GLN A 240 25.53 -3.64 -3.71
N ARG A 241 24.19 -3.61 -3.64
CA ARG A 241 23.47 -2.86 -2.61
C ARG A 241 23.86 -3.28 -1.21
N PHE A 242 23.96 -4.59 -0.94
CA PHE A 242 24.43 -5.08 0.35
C PHE A 242 25.86 -4.61 0.64
N LEU A 243 26.82 -4.90 -0.24
CA LEU A 243 28.24 -4.60 -0.02
C LEU A 243 28.52 -3.09 0.11
N ALA A 244 27.94 -2.26 -0.77
CA ALA A 244 28.04 -0.81 -0.66
C ALA A 244 27.31 -0.29 0.58
N GLY A 245 26.18 -0.90 0.94
CA GLY A 245 25.39 -0.57 2.14
C GLY A 245 26.22 -0.62 3.42
N LEU A 246 27.12 -1.60 3.56
CA LEU A 246 28.02 -1.73 4.72
C LEU A 246 28.98 -0.54 4.91
N GLN A 247 29.20 0.24 3.85
CA GLN A 247 30.03 1.45 3.89
C GLN A 247 29.20 2.72 4.11
N ILE A 248 27.88 2.63 3.93
CA ILE A 248 26.96 3.76 3.86
C ILE A 248 26.13 3.88 5.14
N VAL A 249 25.67 2.75 5.69
CA VAL A 249 24.82 2.71 6.89
C VAL A 249 25.49 1.87 7.97
N ARG A 250 25.18 2.17 9.22
CA ARG A 250 25.57 1.35 10.37
C ARG A 250 24.56 0.23 10.59
N TYR A 251 25.05 -0.84 11.21
CA TYR A 251 24.21 -1.92 11.69
C TYR A 251 23.14 -1.38 12.65
N GLY A 252 21.87 -1.68 12.38
CA GLY A 252 20.75 -1.22 13.21
C GLY A 252 20.46 0.28 13.17
N GLU A 253 21.00 1.02 12.19
CA GLU A 253 20.72 2.47 12.06
C GLU A 253 19.26 2.77 11.68
N ARG A 254 18.52 1.80 11.17
CA ARG A 254 17.12 2.01 10.79
C ARG A 254 16.25 2.32 12.02
N GLU A 255 15.66 3.50 12.02
CA GLU A 255 14.62 3.88 12.97
C GLU A 255 13.41 2.93 12.88
N GLN A 256 12.94 2.48 14.04
CA GLN A 256 11.68 1.76 14.14
C GLN A 256 10.54 2.75 14.03
N GLN A 257 9.64 2.51 13.08
CA GLN A 257 8.42 3.28 12.99
C GLN A 257 7.45 2.82 14.06
N ILE A 258 6.88 3.77 14.80
CA ILE A 258 5.73 3.51 15.67
C ILE A 258 4.58 3.10 14.74
N LYS A 259 4.03 1.92 14.98
CA LYS A 259 2.86 1.46 14.24
C LYS A 259 1.61 1.92 14.95
N GLU A 260 0.72 2.55 14.20
CA GLU A 260 -0.62 2.87 14.66
C GLU A 260 -1.44 1.59 14.79
N ASP A 261 -2.36 1.57 15.76
CA ASP A 261 -3.42 0.56 15.78
C ASP A 261 -4.35 0.80 14.58
N TRP A 262 -4.49 -0.23 13.74
CA TRP A 262 -5.28 -0.21 12.52
C TRP A 262 -6.41 -1.27 12.53
N THR A 263 -6.74 -1.82 13.70
CA THR A 263 -7.72 -2.90 13.87
C THR A 263 -9.10 -2.52 13.32
N ARG A 264 -9.53 -1.27 13.50
CA ARG A 264 -10.81 -0.80 12.96
C ARG A 264 -10.80 -0.78 11.43
N GLN A 265 -9.72 -0.28 10.82
CA GLN A 265 -9.58 -0.25 9.37
C GLN A 265 -9.53 -1.66 8.79
N ALA A 266 -8.88 -2.59 9.49
CA ALA A 266 -8.84 -3.99 9.12
C ALA A 266 -10.23 -4.63 9.10
N LEU A 267 -11.01 -4.45 10.18
CA LEU A 267 -12.39 -4.95 10.25
C LEU A 267 -13.22 -4.44 9.07
N THR A 268 -13.19 -3.13 8.82
CA THR A 268 -13.91 -2.54 7.67
C THR A 268 -13.49 -3.21 6.36
N SER A 269 -12.18 -3.36 6.14
CA SER A 269 -11.65 -3.94 4.90
C SER A 269 -12.03 -5.42 4.74
N LEU A 270 -12.06 -6.20 5.81
CA LEU A 270 -12.51 -7.60 5.81
C LEU A 270 -14.01 -7.73 5.53
N LEU A 271 -14.83 -6.86 6.11
CA LEU A 271 -16.28 -6.83 5.87
C LEU A 271 -16.60 -6.44 4.42
N ASP A 272 -15.89 -5.44 3.89
CA ASP A 272 -16.03 -4.99 2.51
C ASP A 272 -15.55 -6.07 1.53
N LEU A 273 -14.43 -6.73 1.83
CA LEU A 273 -13.93 -7.85 1.03
C LEU A 273 -14.95 -9.00 1.01
N ARG A 274 -15.58 -9.31 2.16
CA ARG A 274 -16.60 -10.37 2.26
C ARG A 274 -17.80 -10.05 1.39
N ALA A 275 -18.26 -8.80 1.39
CA ALA A 275 -19.37 -8.36 0.56
C ALA A 275 -19.04 -8.46 -0.94
N ASP A 276 -17.85 -8.00 -1.35
CA ASP A 276 -17.45 -8.03 -2.77
C ASP A 276 -17.19 -9.45 -3.28
N LEU A 277 -16.45 -10.28 -2.52
CA LEU A 277 -16.23 -11.69 -2.89
C LEU A 277 -17.54 -12.50 -2.82
N GLY A 278 -18.41 -12.20 -1.85
CA GLY A 278 -19.73 -12.83 -1.74
C GLY A 278 -20.62 -12.57 -2.95
N SER A 279 -20.47 -11.45 -3.66
CA SER A 279 -21.18 -11.18 -4.92
C SER A 279 -20.80 -12.15 -6.05
N LEU A 280 -19.63 -12.79 -5.94
CA LEU A 280 -19.16 -13.86 -6.83
C LEU A 280 -19.45 -15.26 -6.28
N GLY A 281 -20.11 -15.37 -5.13
CA GLY A 281 -20.30 -16.64 -4.42
C GLY A 281 -19.01 -17.19 -3.81
N ILE A 282 -18.00 -16.35 -3.59
CA ILE A 282 -16.72 -16.75 -3.01
C ILE A 282 -16.73 -16.46 -1.50
N GLU A 283 -16.47 -17.50 -0.70
CA GLU A 283 -16.18 -17.36 0.72
C GLU A 283 -14.65 -17.37 0.92
N PHE A 284 -14.15 -16.44 1.74
CA PHE A 284 -12.74 -16.41 2.12
C PHE A 284 -12.56 -16.88 3.56
N PHE A 285 -11.35 -17.32 3.88
CA PHE A 285 -10.93 -17.70 5.23
C PHE A 285 -9.61 -17.04 5.61
N LEU A 286 -9.38 -16.81 6.91
CA LEU A 286 -8.14 -16.20 7.39
C LEU A 286 -6.99 -17.22 7.31
N ILE A 287 -5.81 -16.76 6.90
CA ILE A 287 -4.60 -17.60 6.80
C ILE A 287 -3.37 -16.88 7.36
N SER A 288 -2.25 -17.59 7.44
CA SER A 288 -0.90 -17.03 7.68
C SER A 288 -0.86 -16.09 8.91
N GLY A 289 -0.30 -14.89 8.78
CA GLY A 289 -0.15 -13.96 9.92
C GLY A 289 -1.48 -13.52 10.51
N THR A 290 -2.49 -13.37 9.65
CA THR A 290 -3.85 -13.00 10.07
C THR A 290 -4.52 -14.10 10.89
N LEU A 291 -4.41 -15.36 10.47
CA LEU A 291 -4.90 -16.50 11.26
C LEU A 291 -4.13 -16.65 12.58
N LEU A 292 -2.80 -16.49 12.54
CA LEU A 292 -1.96 -16.55 13.73
C LEU A 292 -2.36 -15.49 14.76
N GLY A 293 -2.57 -14.24 14.33
CA GLY A 293 -3.08 -13.18 15.20
C GLY A 293 -4.47 -13.50 15.76
N CYS A 294 -5.38 -13.96 14.92
CA CYS A 294 -6.73 -14.37 15.32
C CYS A 294 -6.71 -15.43 16.44
N VAL A 295 -5.94 -16.51 16.27
CA VAL A 295 -5.93 -17.64 17.19
C VAL A 295 -5.09 -17.36 18.45
N ARG A 296 -3.92 -16.72 18.30
CA ARG A 296 -2.97 -16.53 19.39
C ARG A 296 -3.24 -15.28 20.22
N GLU A 297 -3.59 -14.18 19.57
CA GLU A 297 -3.67 -12.85 20.21
C GLU A 297 -5.10 -12.29 20.24
N GLY A 298 -6.05 -12.90 19.53
CA GLY A 298 -7.43 -12.40 19.40
C GLY A 298 -7.52 -11.06 18.66
N THR A 299 -6.42 -10.63 18.04
CA THR A 299 -6.27 -9.35 17.32
C THR A 299 -5.22 -9.50 16.23
N ILE A 300 -5.00 -8.45 15.44
CA ILE A 300 -3.95 -8.44 14.41
C ILE A 300 -2.59 -8.31 15.09
N LEU A 301 -1.61 -9.07 14.59
CA LEU A 301 -0.24 -9.00 15.11
C LEU A 301 0.29 -7.57 14.97
N SER A 302 0.83 -7.02 16.05
CA SER A 302 1.35 -5.64 16.07
C SER A 302 2.41 -5.37 14.98
N TYR A 303 3.11 -6.40 14.53
CA TYR A 303 4.14 -6.33 13.50
C TYR A 303 3.66 -6.67 12.07
N ASP A 304 2.40 -7.03 11.87
CA ASP A 304 1.82 -7.23 10.53
C ASP A 304 1.53 -5.90 9.82
N LYS A 305 1.42 -5.95 8.49
CA LYS A 305 1.25 -4.75 7.64
C LYS A 305 0.10 -4.89 6.63
N ASP A 306 -0.53 -6.05 6.65
CA ASP A 306 -1.40 -6.59 5.63
C ASP A 306 -2.32 -7.62 6.28
N ILE A 307 -3.36 -7.98 5.54
CA ILE A 307 -4.30 -9.04 5.86
C ILE A 307 -4.10 -10.15 4.82
N ASP A 308 -3.87 -11.36 5.29
CA ASP A 308 -3.78 -12.56 4.45
C ASP A 308 -5.09 -13.34 4.52
N VAL A 309 -5.70 -13.61 3.37
CA VAL A 309 -6.88 -14.47 3.27
C VAL A 309 -6.69 -15.52 2.17
N GLY A 310 -7.31 -16.68 2.37
CA GLY A 310 -7.41 -17.75 1.39
C GLY A 310 -8.78 -17.81 0.75
N VAL A 311 -8.83 -18.21 -0.52
CA VAL A 311 -10.06 -18.58 -1.23
C VAL A 311 -9.88 -19.94 -1.92
N LEU A 312 -10.88 -20.81 -1.78
CA LEU A 312 -11.01 -22.07 -2.53
C LEU A 312 -12.12 -21.86 -3.57
N THR A 313 -11.75 -21.60 -4.82
CA THR A 313 -12.69 -21.20 -5.86
C THR A 313 -12.22 -21.57 -7.26
N ASP A 314 -13.18 -21.86 -8.15
CA ASP A 314 -12.95 -22.02 -9.58
C ASP A 314 -13.10 -20.69 -10.34
N VAL A 315 -13.45 -19.60 -9.66
CA VAL A 315 -13.56 -18.27 -10.26
C VAL A 315 -12.18 -17.79 -10.71
N PRO A 316 -12.00 -17.39 -11.98
CA PRO A 316 -10.71 -16.92 -12.46
C PRO A 316 -10.19 -15.69 -11.67
N PRO A 317 -8.88 -15.61 -11.35
CA PRO A 317 -8.30 -14.49 -10.61
C PRO A 317 -8.63 -13.13 -11.22
N GLU A 318 -8.65 -13.03 -12.55
CA GLU A 318 -8.99 -11.79 -13.26
C GLU A 318 -10.43 -11.34 -13.01
N THR A 319 -11.37 -12.27 -12.86
CA THR A 319 -12.75 -11.93 -12.47
C THR A 319 -12.79 -11.35 -11.05
N ILE A 320 -12.00 -11.92 -10.14
CA ILE A 320 -11.85 -11.38 -8.77
C ILE A 320 -11.27 -9.97 -8.81
N ARG A 321 -10.19 -9.75 -9.58
CA ARG A 321 -9.58 -8.42 -9.75
C ARG A 321 -10.61 -7.41 -10.29
N GLN A 322 -11.36 -7.77 -11.32
CA GLN A 322 -12.35 -6.88 -11.93
C GLN A 322 -13.48 -6.53 -10.96
N THR A 323 -14.02 -7.49 -10.22
CA THR A 323 -15.05 -7.23 -9.21
C THR A 323 -14.56 -6.32 -8.10
N LEU A 324 -13.38 -6.60 -7.53
CA LEU A 324 -12.81 -5.77 -6.46
C LEU A 324 -12.49 -4.35 -6.95
N ALA A 325 -11.98 -4.20 -8.18
CA ALA A 325 -11.75 -2.87 -8.77
C ALA A 325 -13.08 -2.12 -9.01
N ALA A 326 -14.10 -2.81 -9.51
CA ALA A 326 -15.39 -2.22 -9.85
C ALA A 326 -16.20 -1.77 -8.61
N SER A 327 -15.93 -2.31 -7.42
CA SER A 327 -16.65 -1.91 -6.21
C SER A 327 -16.33 -0.48 -5.75
N GLY A 328 -15.21 0.08 -6.21
CA GLY A 328 -14.72 1.39 -5.77
C GLY A 328 -14.16 1.40 -4.34
N ARG A 329 -14.12 0.24 -3.67
CA ARG A 329 -13.55 0.06 -2.34
C ARG A 329 -12.09 -0.38 -2.38
N PHE A 330 -11.67 -1.03 -3.46
CA PHE A 330 -10.34 -1.61 -3.58
C PHE A 330 -9.61 -1.12 -4.83
N LYS A 331 -8.32 -0.82 -4.67
CA LYS A 331 -7.37 -0.64 -5.76
C LYS A 331 -6.59 -1.94 -5.95
N VAL A 332 -6.75 -2.57 -7.11
CA VAL A 332 -6.01 -3.79 -7.46
C VAL A 332 -4.56 -3.46 -7.80
N ARG A 333 -3.62 -4.22 -7.24
CA ARG A 333 -2.20 -4.11 -7.59
C ARG A 333 -1.86 -5.06 -8.72
N ALA A 334 -1.15 -4.52 -9.71
CA ALA A 334 -0.62 -5.31 -10.81
C ALA A 334 0.45 -6.27 -10.28
N LEU A 335 0.14 -7.56 -10.30
CA LEU A 335 1.07 -8.65 -10.01
C LEU A 335 1.24 -9.50 -11.27
N THR A 336 2.40 -10.11 -11.42
CA THR A 336 2.74 -11.01 -12.54
C THR A 336 2.32 -12.47 -12.28
N THR A 337 1.43 -12.72 -11.32
CA THR A 337 1.01 -14.06 -10.89
C THR A 337 -0.49 -14.15 -10.75
N ASP A 338 -1.04 -15.29 -11.17
CA ASP A 338 -2.44 -15.66 -11.03
C ASP A 338 -2.74 -16.39 -9.72
N HIS A 339 -1.73 -16.64 -8.89
CA HIS A 339 -1.92 -17.33 -7.62
C HIS A 339 -2.33 -16.42 -6.46
N LEU A 340 -2.22 -15.10 -6.65
CA LEU A 340 -2.49 -14.10 -5.63
C LEU A 340 -3.15 -12.86 -6.26
N VAL A 341 -4.20 -12.38 -5.60
CA VAL A 341 -4.80 -11.07 -5.85
C VAL A 341 -4.46 -10.15 -4.69
N GLN A 342 -3.57 -9.19 -4.93
CA GLN A 342 -3.23 -8.16 -3.95
C GLN A 342 -4.05 -6.90 -4.21
N VAL A 343 -4.69 -6.39 -3.17
CA VAL A 343 -5.51 -5.17 -3.22
C VAL A 343 -5.17 -4.22 -2.07
N GLU A 344 -5.43 -2.94 -2.29
CA GLU A 344 -5.38 -1.89 -1.27
C GLU A 344 -6.79 -1.36 -1.08
N HIS A 345 -7.34 -1.48 0.13
CA HIS A 345 -8.63 -0.90 0.46
C HIS A 345 -8.54 0.63 0.53
N ALA A 346 -9.65 1.33 0.34
CA ALA A 346 -9.71 2.80 0.28
C ALA A 346 -9.23 3.50 1.57
N ASN A 347 -9.22 2.80 2.70
CA ASN A 347 -8.67 3.27 3.97
C ASN A 347 -7.16 2.98 4.16
N GLY A 348 -6.48 2.40 3.16
CA GLY A 348 -5.04 2.12 3.13
C GLY A 348 -4.62 0.73 3.60
N VAL A 349 -5.54 -0.14 3.99
CA VAL A 349 -5.22 -1.52 4.38
C VAL A 349 -4.85 -2.35 3.15
N MET A 350 -3.73 -3.05 3.24
CA MET A 350 -3.28 -4.01 2.22
C MET A 350 -3.91 -5.39 2.49
N LEU A 351 -4.43 -6.04 1.46
CA LEU A 351 -4.94 -7.41 1.55
C LEU A 351 -4.34 -8.29 0.45
N ASP A 352 -3.91 -9.47 0.84
CA ASP A 352 -3.42 -10.53 -0.04
C ASP A 352 -4.45 -11.67 -0.07
N VAL A 353 -5.11 -11.84 -1.21
CA VAL A 353 -6.11 -12.89 -1.47
C VAL A 353 -5.44 -14.05 -2.21
N PHE A 354 -5.04 -15.08 -1.47
CA PHE A 354 -4.37 -16.26 -1.98
C PHE A 354 -5.38 -17.29 -2.51
N LEU A 355 -5.21 -17.67 -3.77
CA LEU A 355 -5.97 -18.79 -4.33
C LEU A 355 -5.39 -20.11 -3.82
N HIS A 356 -6.27 -21.03 -3.49
CA HIS A 356 -5.96 -22.35 -2.97
C HIS A 356 -6.46 -23.44 -3.92
N TRP A 357 -5.71 -24.53 -4.00
CA TRP A 357 -6.06 -25.71 -4.79
C TRP A 357 -5.88 -26.97 -3.97
N ARG A 358 -6.67 -27.99 -4.31
CA ARG A 358 -6.51 -29.34 -3.76
C ARG A 358 -5.72 -30.20 -4.74
N GLU A 359 -4.69 -30.87 -4.23
CA GLU A 359 -3.84 -31.79 -4.99
C GLU A 359 -3.39 -32.91 -4.05
N ASP A 360 -3.58 -34.17 -4.47
CA ASP A 360 -3.16 -35.37 -3.73
C ASP A 360 -3.58 -35.42 -2.25
N GLY A 361 -4.81 -35.00 -1.95
CA GLY A 361 -5.37 -35.01 -0.58
C GLY A 361 -4.77 -33.93 0.34
N LYS A 362 -4.12 -32.92 -0.23
CA LYS A 362 -3.62 -31.72 0.45
C LYS A 362 -4.18 -30.47 -0.19
N ILE A 363 -4.06 -29.36 0.52
CA ILE A 363 -4.33 -28.03 -0.01
C ILE A 363 -2.99 -27.31 -0.20
N TYR A 364 -2.84 -26.55 -1.28
CA TYR A 364 -1.72 -25.63 -1.42
C TYR A 364 -2.17 -24.25 -1.88
N HIS A 365 -1.38 -23.24 -1.53
CA HIS A 365 -1.40 -21.93 -2.16
C HIS A 365 0.01 -21.54 -2.56
N GLN A 366 0.13 -20.55 -3.45
CA GLN A 366 1.39 -20.20 -4.07
C GLN A 366 1.58 -18.69 -4.18
N GLY A 367 2.82 -18.25 -3.95
CA GLY A 367 3.28 -16.89 -4.22
C GLY A 367 4.06 -16.82 -5.53
N GLN A 368 4.86 -15.77 -5.71
CA GLN A 368 5.68 -15.64 -6.93
C GLN A 368 6.82 -16.65 -7.02
N LYS A 369 7.40 -17.07 -5.88
CA LYS A 369 8.65 -17.86 -5.84
C LYS A 369 8.55 -19.12 -4.98
N THR A 370 7.43 -19.32 -4.29
CA THR A 370 7.26 -20.34 -3.25
C THR A 370 5.85 -20.90 -3.28
N ARG A 371 5.71 -22.16 -2.86
CA ARG A 371 4.44 -22.84 -2.66
C ARG A 371 4.37 -23.36 -1.22
N TRP A 372 3.21 -23.26 -0.59
CA TRP A 372 2.96 -23.74 0.77
C TRP A 372 1.92 -24.84 0.74
N TRP A 373 2.18 -25.91 1.47
CA TRP A 373 1.31 -27.08 1.53
C TRP A 373 0.68 -27.23 2.91
N ASN A 374 -0.61 -27.54 2.95
CA ASN A 374 -1.30 -27.84 4.19
C ASN A 374 -2.03 -29.17 4.06
N SER A 375 -2.24 -29.83 5.20
CA SER A 375 -3.22 -30.93 5.26
C SER A 375 -4.59 -30.42 4.80
N ASP A 376 -5.42 -31.27 4.20
CA ASP A 376 -6.78 -30.88 3.81
C ASP A 376 -7.60 -30.49 5.05
N PHE A 377 -8.45 -29.47 4.90
CA PHE A 377 -9.27 -28.95 5.98
C PHE A 377 -10.63 -28.47 5.47
N GLU A 378 -11.59 -28.49 6.38
CA GLU A 378 -12.88 -27.82 6.23
C GLU A 378 -12.83 -26.43 6.90
N LEU A 379 -13.88 -25.63 6.70
CA LEU A 379 -13.98 -24.30 7.30
C LEU A 379 -14.94 -24.26 8.49
N GLN A 380 -14.63 -23.44 9.49
CA GLN A 380 -15.50 -23.13 10.63
C GLN A 380 -15.56 -21.63 10.88
N ASP A 381 -16.61 -21.18 11.56
CA ASP A 381 -16.79 -19.78 11.97
C ASP A 381 -15.93 -19.44 13.20
N VAL A 382 -15.42 -18.20 13.24
CA VAL A 382 -14.76 -17.60 14.39
C VAL A 382 -15.14 -16.13 14.53
N GLU A 383 -15.25 -15.65 15.76
CA GLU A 383 -15.37 -14.22 16.06
C GLU A 383 -13.97 -13.58 16.08
N PHE A 384 -13.76 -12.57 15.23
CA PHE A 384 -12.49 -11.86 15.13
C PHE A 384 -12.73 -10.37 14.85
N LEU A 385 -12.10 -9.49 15.63
CA LEU A 385 -12.26 -8.03 15.54
C LEU A 385 -13.72 -7.53 15.63
N GLY A 386 -14.63 -8.32 16.20
CA GLY A 386 -16.06 -7.99 16.30
C GLY A 386 -16.88 -8.35 15.05
N GLY A 387 -16.34 -9.16 14.14
CA GLY A 387 -17.09 -9.79 13.06
C GLY A 387 -16.87 -11.30 13.00
N THR A 388 -17.78 -12.01 12.33
CA THR A 388 -17.69 -13.47 12.10
C THR A 388 -16.96 -13.77 10.79
N PHE A 389 -15.91 -14.59 10.83
CA PHE A 389 -15.10 -14.98 9.67
C PHE A 389 -14.84 -16.49 9.64
N LYS A 390 -14.36 -17.01 8.51
CA LYS A 390 -13.97 -18.43 8.38
C LYS A 390 -12.50 -18.65 8.70
N ILE A 391 -12.20 -19.81 9.29
CA ILE A 391 -10.85 -20.35 9.50
C ILE A 391 -10.85 -21.86 9.24
N PRO A 392 -9.68 -22.51 9.07
CA PRO A 392 -9.57 -23.97 9.07
C PRO A 392 -10.16 -24.60 10.34
N THR A 393 -10.83 -25.76 10.23
CA THR A 393 -11.44 -26.48 11.37
C THR A 393 -10.43 -26.94 12.42
N ASN A 394 -9.19 -27.19 12.02
CA ASN A 394 -8.07 -27.45 12.92
C ASN A 394 -6.99 -26.36 12.77
N PRO A 395 -7.21 -25.18 13.37
CA PRO A 395 -6.28 -24.06 13.21
C PRO A 395 -4.90 -24.36 13.80
N ASP A 396 -4.81 -25.16 14.86
CA ASP A 396 -3.55 -25.56 15.46
C ASP A 396 -2.70 -26.36 14.47
N GLN A 397 -3.28 -27.33 13.76
CA GLN A 397 -2.57 -28.10 12.73
C GLN A 397 -2.08 -27.19 11.59
N TYR A 398 -2.94 -26.28 11.11
CA TYR A 398 -2.54 -25.31 10.08
C TYR A 398 -1.36 -24.44 10.55
N LEU A 399 -1.40 -23.94 11.80
CA LEU A 399 -0.35 -23.10 12.35
C LEU A 399 0.94 -23.87 12.67
N ILE A 400 0.86 -25.15 13.07
CA ILE A 400 2.02 -26.04 13.20
C ILE A 400 2.70 -26.23 11.84
N GLU A 401 1.94 -26.45 10.77
CA GLU A 401 2.49 -26.61 9.42
C GLU A 401 3.19 -25.32 8.93
N ASN A 402 2.63 -24.15 9.25
CA ASN A 402 3.17 -22.85 8.84
C ASN A 402 4.34 -22.34 9.72
N TYR A 403 4.32 -22.61 11.02
CA TYR A 403 5.23 -21.97 11.99
C TYR A 403 5.97 -22.95 12.91
N GLY A 404 5.70 -24.24 12.81
CA GLY A 404 6.27 -25.29 13.65
C GLY A 404 5.54 -25.49 14.98
N ASP A 405 5.98 -26.49 15.76
CA ASP A 405 5.35 -26.90 17.02
C ASP A 405 5.24 -25.78 18.07
N SER A 406 6.09 -24.76 17.98
CA SER A 406 6.14 -23.63 18.90
C SER A 406 5.37 -22.39 18.42
N TRP A 407 4.47 -22.51 17.44
CA TRP A 407 3.70 -21.39 16.86
C TRP A 407 2.96 -20.52 17.89
N SER A 408 2.51 -21.14 18.99
CA SER A 408 1.79 -20.48 20.07
C SER A 408 2.67 -19.56 20.93
N ILE A 409 3.99 -19.64 20.78
CA ILE A 409 4.97 -18.78 21.44
C ILE A 409 5.49 -17.77 20.42
N PRO A 410 5.40 -16.45 20.66
CA PRO A 410 5.95 -15.45 19.76
C PRO A 410 7.43 -15.70 19.44
N GLN A 411 7.78 -15.72 18.14
CA GLN A 411 9.14 -15.88 17.63
C GLN A 411 9.58 -14.60 16.89
N PRO A 412 10.11 -13.57 17.58
CA PRO A 412 10.54 -12.31 16.94
C PRO A 412 11.63 -12.47 15.87
N GLU A 413 12.32 -13.62 15.88
CA GLU A 413 13.43 -13.97 15.00
C GLU A 413 13.03 -14.91 13.85
N PHE A 414 11.73 -15.11 13.63
CA PHE A 414 11.20 -15.88 12.50
C PHE A 414 11.52 -15.17 11.17
N GLU A 415 12.06 -15.92 10.22
CA GLU A 415 12.27 -15.55 8.82
C GLU A 415 11.34 -16.41 7.97
N THR A 416 10.28 -15.78 7.45
CA THR A 416 9.26 -16.34 6.56
C THR A 416 9.76 -17.28 5.45
N PHE A 417 10.91 -17.05 4.82
CA PHE A 417 11.41 -17.88 3.72
C PHE A 417 12.53 -18.84 4.13
N VAL A 418 12.82 -18.97 5.42
CA VAL A 418 13.79 -19.93 5.95
C VAL A 418 13.15 -20.85 6.98
N ASP A 419 12.31 -20.31 7.87
CA ASP A 419 11.75 -21.05 9.01
C ASP A 419 10.36 -21.67 8.74
N THR A 420 9.69 -21.32 7.64
CA THR A 420 8.34 -21.83 7.32
C THR A 420 8.39 -23.30 6.88
N PRO A 421 7.93 -24.26 7.71
CA PRO A 421 8.19 -25.69 7.49
C PRO A 421 7.48 -26.28 6.27
N ASN A 422 6.28 -25.78 5.96
CA ASN A 422 5.48 -26.28 4.85
C ASN A 422 5.75 -25.61 3.49
N MET A 423 6.79 -24.79 3.41
CA MET A 423 7.14 -24.06 2.21
C MET A 423 8.14 -24.83 1.34
N ILE A 424 7.93 -24.79 0.03
CA ILE A 424 8.92 -25.20 -0.97
C ILE A 424 9.28 -24.02 -1.88
N ILE A 425 10.57 -23.92 -2.24
CA ILE A 425 11.05 -22.95 -3.23
C ILE A 425 10.72 -23.50 -4.61
N GLN A 426 10.06 -22.67 -5.43
CA GLN A 426 9.73 -22.98 -6.82
C GLN A 426 10.70 -22.32 -7.81
N ASP A 427 11.34 -21.23 -7.39
CA ASP A 427 12.24 -20.44 -8.23
C ASP A 427 13.48 -20.01 -7.42
N ASN A 428 14.60 -20.68 -7.69
CA ASN A 428 15.86 -20.45 -6.99
C ASN A 428 16.45 -19.07 -7.30
N GLU A 429 16.38 -18.58 -8.54
CA GLU A 429 16.98 -17.30 -8.93
C GLU A 429 16.27 -16.13 -8.27
N HIS A 430 14.93 -16.15 -8.25
CA HIS A 430 14.14 -15.17 -7.52
C HIS A 430 14.35 -15.25 -6.01
N MET A 431 14.60 -16.46 -5.47
CA MET A 431 14.92 -16.62 -4.05
C MET A 431 16.31 -16.08 -3.70
N ILE A 432 17.33 -16.32 -4.54
CA ILE A 432 18.67 -15.74 -4.40
C ILE A 432 18.59 -14.22 -4.40
N TRP A 433 17.86 -13.63 -5.35
CA TRP A 433 17.63 -12.19 -5.41
C TRP A 433 16.96 -11.65 -4.14
N TYR A 434 15.94 -12.36 -3.63
CA TYR A 434 15.26 -12.02 -2.38
C TYR A 434 16.23 -12.03 -1.20
N PHE A 435 17.05 -13.08 -1.04
CA PHE A 435 18.00 -13.19 0.05
C PHE A 435 19.07 -12.10 0.01
N PHE A 436 19.62 -11.75 -1.16
CA PHE A 436 20.53 -10.59 -1.26
C PHE A 436 19.87 -9.28 -0.84
N THR A 437 18.61 -9.08 -1.21
CA THR A 437 17.84 -7.90 -0.78
C THR A 437 17.66 -7.89 0.74
N ARG A 438 17.36 -9.06 1.34
CA ARG A 438 17.18 -9.22 2.79
C ARG A 438 18.47 -9.04 3.59
N LEU A 439 19.63 -9.47 3.08
CA LEU A 439 20.91 -9.23 3.76
C LEU A 439 21.10 -7.75 4.08
N HIS A 440 20.87 -6.86 3.10
CA HIS A 440 20.93 -5.43 3.33
C HIS A 440 19.87 -4.97 4.33
N ASP A 441 18.61 -5.39 4.15
CA ASP A 441 17.50 -4.91 4.97
C ASP A 441 17.63 -5.34 6.45
N TYR A 442 18.09 -6.56 6.72
CA TYR A 442 18.34 -7.07 8.07
C TYR A 442 19.58 -6.47 8.72
N TYR A 443 20.66 -6.26 7.96
CA TYR A 443 21.80 -5.50 8.45
C TYR A 443 21.39 -4.09 8.89
N PHE A 444 20.69 -3.36 8.01
CA PHE A 444 20.27 -1.99 8.29
C PHE A 444 19.26 -1.92 9.45
N ALA A 445 18.41 -2.94 9.60
CA ALA A 445 17.44 -3.06 10.70
C ALA A 445 18.01 -3.64 12.00
N GLY A 446 19.28 -4.08 12.02
CA GLY A 446 19.88 -4.65 13.23
C GLY A 446 19.35 -6.03 13.60
N LYS A 447 18.77 -6.77 12.63
CA LYS A 447 18.15 -8.08 12.84
C LYS A 447 19.17 -9.22 12.68
N ARG A 448 19.95 -9.48 13.74
CA ARG A 448 21.12 -10.39 13.69
C ARG A 448 20.73 -11.80 13.27
N THR A 449 19.78 -12.40 13.98
CA THR A 449 19.41 -13.80 13.75
C THR A 449 18.87 -13.99 12.34
N GLN A 450 17.93 -13.15 11.90
CA GLN A 450 17.41 -13.24 10.52
C GLN A 450 18.49 -12.99 9.46
N LEU A 451 19.42 -12.06 9.71
CA LEU A 451 20.54 -11.79 8.81
C LEU A 451 21.39 -13.06 8.57
N PHE A 452 21.73 -13.79 9.64
CA PHE A 452 22.54 -15.01 9.52
C PHE A 452 21.73 -16.20 8.96
N LYS A 453 20.45 -16.35 9.33
CA LYS A 453 19.55 -17.34 8.72
C LYS A 453 19.49 -17.19 7.19
N VAL A 454 19.27 -15.96 6.72
CA VAL A 454 19.25 -15.66 5.28
C VAL A 454 20.61 -15.91 4.63
N TRP A 455 21.71 -15.58 5.31
CA TRP A 455 23.04 -15.85 4.77
C TRP A 455 23.30 -17.34 4.59
N ASP A 456 22.97 -18.16 5.58
CA ASP A 456 23.18 -19.61 5.51
C ASP A 456 22.31 -20.23 4.40
N ALA A 457 21.03 -19.87 4.33
CA ALA A 457 20.14 -20.31 3.24
C ALA A 457 20.63 -19.85 1.85
N LEU A 458 21.15 -18.63 1.74
CA LEU A 458 21.71 -18.12 0.49
C LEU A 458 22.93 -18.93 0.05
N ARG A 459 23.83 -19.29 0.96
CA ARG A 459 25.03 -20.08 0.66
C ARG A 459 24.70 -21.47 0.13
N GLU A 460 23.64 -22.09 0.63
CA GLU A 460 23.18 -23.38 0.10
C GLU A 460 22.77 -23.29 -1.37
N LEU A 461 22.20 -22.14 -1.78
CA LEU A 461 21.77 -21.91 -3.16
C LEU A 461 22.90 -21.47 -4.10
N ILE A 462 23.82 -20.62 -3.66
CA ILE A 462 24.87 -20.03 -4.52
C ILE A 462 26.24 -20.68 -4.37
N GLY A 463 26.42 -21.57 -3.38
CA GLY A 463 27.73 -22.13 -3.01
C GLY A 463 28.60 -21.11 -2.27
N HIS A 464 29.47 -20.39 -2.99
CA HIS A 464 30.49 -19.51 -2.38
C HIS A 464 30.56 -18.12 -3.01
N ASP A 465 30.54 -17.10 -2.15
CA ASP A 465 30.80 -15.70 -2.50
C ASP A 465 31.79 -15.10 -1.49
N ALA A 466 33.06 -14.99 -1.89
CA ALA A 466 34.14 -14.59 -0.98
C ALA A 466 33.96 -13.18 -0.40
N ALA A 467 33.45 -12.23 -1.19
CA ALA A 467 33.30 -10.85 -0.72
C ALA A 467 32.16 -10.73 0.29
N VAL A 468 31.04 -11.41 0.03
CA VAL A 468 29.89 -11.44 0.95
C VAL A 468 30.25 -12.25 2.19
N ALA A 469 30.95 -13.38 2.07
CA ALA A 469 31.43 -14.16 3.20
C ALA A 469 32.36 -13.35 4.11
N HIS A 470 33.31 -12.62 3.54
CA HIS A 470 34.19 -11.73 4.31
C HIS A 470 33.41 -10.61 5.01
N ALA A 471 32.42 -10.02 4.33
CA ALA A 471 31.53 -9.03 4.92
C ALA A 471 30.72 -9.60 6.11
N MET A 472 30.15 -10.79 5.96
CA MET A 472 29.39 -11.46 7.01
C MET A 472 30.26 -11.82 8.22
N GLU A 473 31.51 -12.24 8.00
CA GLU A 473 32.45 -12.50 9.09
C GLU A 473 32.80 -11.21 9.86
N ARG A 474 32.99 -10.09 9.15
CA ARG A 474 33.18 -8.78 9.80
C ARG A 474 31.96 -8.38 10.64
N ILE A 475 30.75 -8.53 10.11
CA ILE A 475 29.51 -8.24 10.85
C ILE A 475 29.39 -9.15 12.08
N LYS A 476 29.81 -10.42 11.96
CA LYS A 476 29.81 -11.37 13.08
C LYS A 476 30.70 -10.89 14.22
N LEU A 477 31.89 -10.37 13.91
CA LEU A 477 32.88 -9.82 14.85
C LEU A 477 32.45 -8.47 15.43
N ASP A 478 31.98 -7.54 14.60
CA ASP A 478 31.63 -6.17 15.00
C ASP A 478 30.43 -6.14 15.94
N ALA A 479 29.39 -6.96 15.69
CA ALA A 479 28.23 -7.06 16.58
C ALA A 479 28.46 -7.92 17.84
N ALA A 480 29.67 -8.44 18.06
CA ALA A 480 30.08 -9.05 19.33
C ALA A 480 30.69 -8.03 20.32
N GLN A 481 30.93 -6.78 19.89
CA GLN A 481 31.39 -5.70 20.77
C GLN A 481 30.18 -4.96 21.37
N PRO A 482 30.12 -4.75 22.70
CA PRO A 482 29.06 -3.95 23.30
C PRO A 482 29.08 -2.53 22.72
N PRO A 483 27.91 -1.87 22.58
CA PRO A 483 27.87 -0.52 22.05
C PRO A 483 28.78 0.37 22.90
N VAL A 484 29.78 0.99 22.25
CA VAL A 484 30.61 1.99 22.89
C VAL A 484 29.69 3.13 23.29
N LEU A 485 29.31 3.18 24.58
CA LEU A 485 28.72 4.37 25.18
C LEU A 485 29.69 5.50 24.90
N LYS A 486 29.27 6.44 24.04
CA LYS A 486 30.04 7.67 23.85
C LYS A 486 30.10 8.40 25.21
N PRO A 487 31.27 8.95 25.57
CA PRO A 487 31.44 9.65 26.85
C PRO A 487 30.52 10.86 26.99
#